data_AF-A0A7R7XSI6-F1
#
_entry.id   AF-A0A7R7XSI6-F1
#
_cell.length_a   1.000
_cell.length_b   1.000
_cell.length_c   1.000
_cell.angle_alpha   90.00
_cell.angle_beta   90.00
_cell.angle_gamma   90.00
#
_symmetry.space_group_name_H-M   'P 1'
#
loop_
_entity.id
_entity.type
_entity.pdbx_description
1 polymer ?
#
loop_
_entity_poly.entity_id
_entity_poly.type
_entity_poly.pdbx_seq_one_letter_code
_entity_poly.pdbx_strand_id
1 'polypeptide(L)'
;MTALADWHRTVPLPLKLHNAEGCRNSYNRPGNEMFILYFGTIMLVLFQHDRTENRHTSVSPVTIAASSCMVRLYEEIHLHEDSPRLGSVHGFFLMLAAIPQIFHRTQVAEQERLRERELWLICEVLRALHVKYGGSNMVLQKISKLRAESNDSRESELPPAAPANNLEPITGAIVDYRLLFPFPANFSPNIDLLNHHIEGDDTRRNGAMDFLAFESSLIDWSADGSFYGSDFP
;
A
#
# COMPACT_ATOMS: atom_id res chain seq x y z
N MET A 1 14.46 -4.20 -7.89
CA MET A 1 13.74 -5.32 -7.24
C MET A 1 14.66 -6.42 -6.71
N THR A 2 15.67 -6.89 -7.45
CA THR A 2 16.64 -7.91 -6.97
C THR A 2 17.34 -7.53 -5.66
N ALA A 3 17.81 -6.28 -5.54
CA ALA A 3 18.44 -5.79 -4.32
C ALA A 3 17.52 -5.85 -3.07
N LEU A 4 16.19 -5.72 -3.24
CA LEU A 4 15.23 -5.84 -2.14
C LEU A 4 15.05 -7.29 -1.70
N ALA A 5 14.99 -8.22 -2.66
CA ALA A 5 14.95 -9.65 -2.37
C ALA A 5 16.23 -10.12 -1.67
N ASP A 6 17.40 -9.63 -2.11
CA ASP A 6 18.69 -9.94 -1.48
C ASP A 6 18.81 -9.32 -0.09
N TRP A 7 18.32 -8.08 0.10
CA TRP A 7 18.22 -7.48 1.42
C TRP A 7 17.40 -8.36 2.37
N HIS A 8 16.21 -8.83 1.96
CA HIS A 8 15.38 -9.71 2.78
C HIS A 8 16.13 -10.99 3.21
N ARG A 9 16.93 -11.58 2.31
CA ARG A 9 17.72 -12.78 2.61
C ARG A 9 18.81 -12.52 3.66
N THR A 10 19.41 -11.34 3.66
CA THR A 10 20.50 -10.96 4.56
C THR A 10 20.04 -10.44 5.93
N VAL A 11 18.74 -10.12 6.10
CA VAL A 11 18.18 -9.73 7.41
C VAL A 11 18.49 -10.82 8.45
N PRO A 12 19.08 -10.49 9.61
CA PRO A 12 19.31 -11.44 10.70
C PRO A 12 18.00 -12.06 11.20
N LEU A 13 18.03 -13.35 11.56
CA LEU A 13 16.84 -14.10 12.00
C LEU A 13 16.04 -13.40 13.13
N PRO A 14 16.65 -12.77 14.15
CA PRO A 14 15.91 -12.06 15.20
C PRO A 14 15.12 -10.83 14.71
N LEU A 15 15.48 -10.29 13.54
CA LEU A 15 14.84 -9.14 12.93
C LEU A 15 13.84 -9.53 11.83
N LYS A 16 13.81 -10.80 11.42
CA LYS A 16 12.82 -11.30 10.45
C LYS A 16 11.43 -11.34 11.07
N LEU A 17 10.40 -11.16 10.23
CA LEU A 17 9.02 -11.30 10.69
C LEU A 17 8.68 -12.74 11.09
N HIS A 18 9.25 -13.72 10.42
CA HIS A 18 8.98 -15.13 10.66
C HIS A 18 10.28 -15.89 10.96
N ASN A 19 10.19 -16.92 11.80
CA ASN A 19 11.27 -17.87 12.05
C ASN A 19 11.43 -18.85 10.88
N ALA A 20 12.38 -19.79 11.00
CA ALA A 20 12.64 -20.79 9.98
C ALA A 20 11.46 -21.75 9.77
N GLU A 21 10.64 -21.93 10.81
CA GLU A 21 9.42 -22.74 10.81
C GLU A 21 8.21 -22.01 10.21
N GLY A 22 8.37 -20.76 9.75
CA GLY A 22 7.29 -19.95 9.18
C GLY A 22 6.31 -19.38 10.22
N CYS A 23 6.61 -19.48 11.51
CA CYS A 23 5.82 -18.88 12.58
C CYS A 23 6.22 -17.42 12.78
N ARG A 24 5.25 -16.58 13.16
CA ARG A 24 5.50 -15.16 13.48
C ARG A 24 6.44 -15.06 14.69
N ASN A 25 7.56 -14.36 14.53
CA ASN A 25 8.46 -14.03 15.64
C ASN A 25 7.78 -13.11 16.66
N SER A 26 8.28 -13.09 17.90
CA SER A 26 7.82 -12.17 18.94
C SER A 26 7.80 -10.73 18.47
N TYR A 27 6.80 -9.98 18.94
CA TYR A 27 6.63 -8.57 18.61
C TYR A 27 7.92 -7.78 18.81
N ASN A 28 8.33 -7.07 17.75
CA ASN A 28 9.52 -6.23 17.74
C ASN A 28 9.21 -4.99 16.89
N ARG A 29 8.92 -3.86 17.53
CA ARG A 29 8.52 -2.62 16.84
C ARG A 29 9.55 -2.18 15.78
N PRO A 30 10.85 -2.03 16.07
CA PRO A 30 11.86 -1.76 15.05
C PRO A 30 11.84 -2.73 13.86
N GLY A 31 11.60 -4.02 14.11
CA GLY A 31 11.45 -5.03 13.06
C GLY A 31 10.24 -4.73 12.18
N ASN A 32 9.08 -4.46 12.78
CA ASN A 32 7.87 -4.09 12.04
C ASN A 32 8.06 -2.80 11.24
N GLU A 33 8.66 -1.76 11.82
CA GLU A 33 8.98 -0.49 11.12
C GLU A 33 9.89 -0.73 9.91
N MET A 34 10.93 -1.56 10.07
CA MET A 34 11.82 -1.93 8.98
C MET A 34 11.08 -2.62 7.82
N PHE A 35 10.16 -3.54 8.12
CA PHE A 35 9.34 -4.18 7.09
C PHE A 35 8.24 -3.28 6.51
N ILE A 36 7.77 -2.26 7.25
CA ILE A 36 6.93 -1.19 6.68
C ILE A 36 7.73 -0.42 5.61
N LEU A 37 8.99 -0.07 5.87
CA LEU A 37 9.84 0.57 4.87
C LEU A 37 10.05 -0.34 3.64
N TYR A 38 10.22 -1.64 3.87
CA TYR A 38 10.35 -2.65 2.81
C TYR A 38 9.12 -2.66 1.87
N PHE A 39 7.92 -2.83 2.42
CA PHE A 39 6.68 -2.83 1.62
C PHE A 39 6.41 -1.47 0.96
N GLY A 40 6.74 -0.38 1.65
CA GLY A 40 6.64 0.97 1.11
C GLY A 40 7.54 1.16 -0.11
N THR A 41 8.76 0.63 -0.06
CA THR A 41 9.71 0.68 -1.19
C THR A 41 9.19 -0.11 -2.38
N ILE A 42 8.58 -1.29 -2.17
CA ILE A 42 7.96 -2.07 -3.25
C ILE A 42 6.88 -1.23 -3.96
N MET A 43 5.96 -0.64 -3.20
CA MET A 43 4.89 0.19 -3.77
C MET A 43 5.43 1.41 -4.50
N LEU A 44 6.41 2.12 -3.93
CA LEU A 44 7.00 3.31 -4.55
C LEU A 44 7.70 2.99 -5.88
N VAL A 45 8.46 1.91 -5.94
CA VAL A 45 9.14 1.50 -7.18
C VAL A 45 8.14 1.13 -8.26
N LEU A 46 7.07 0.42 -7.91
CA LEU A 46 6.02 0.05 -8.87
C LEU A 46 5.25 1.28 -9.38
N PHE A 47 4.86 2.18 -8.48
CA PHE A 47 4.20 3.43 -8.86
C PHE A 47 5.08 4.31 -9.75
N GLN A 48 6.38 4.40 -9.48
CA GLN A 48 7.32 5.13 -10.35
C GLN A 48 7.48 4.46 -11.72
N HIS A 49 7.50 3.12 -11.75
CA HIS A 49 7.62 2.38 -13.01
C HIS A 49 6.40 2.62 -13.90
N ASP A 50 5.19 2.49 -13.36
CA ASP A 50 3.95 2.72 -14.11
C ASP A 50 3.91 4.16 -14.68
N ARG A 51 4.42 5.14 -13.90
CA ARG A 51 4.57 6.54 -14.35
C ARG A 51 5.49 6.66 -15.55
N THR A 52 6.68 6.06 -15.50
CA THR A 52 7.65 6.17 -16.61
C THR A 52 7.15 5.57 -17.91
N GLU A 53 6.23 4.61 -17.84
CA GLU A 53 5.66 3.95 -19.01
C GLU A 53 4.35 4.60 -19.50
N ASN A 54 3.93 5.75 -18.94
CA ASN A 54 2.65 6.40 -19.20
C ASN A 54 1.45 5.44 -19.08
N ARG A 55 1.57 4.41 -18.24
CA ARG A 55 0.46 3.50 -17.97
C ARG A 55 -0.46 4.18 -16.99
N HIS A 56 -1.76 4.23 -17.29
CA HIS A 56 -2.75 4.50 -16.26
C HIS A 56 -2.52 3.48 -15.15
N THR A 57 -2.18 3.96 -13.95
CA THR A 57 -1.80 3.17 -12.78
C THR A 57 -3.00 2.35 -12.31
N SER A 58 -3.21 1.19 -12.93
CA SER A 58 -4.10 0.18 -12.38
C SER A 58 -3.43 -0.40 -11.14
N VAL A 59 -4.15 -0.49 -10.03
CA VAL A 59 -3.65 -1.16 -8.83
C VAL A 59 -3.26 -2.59 -9.19
N SER A 60 -1.97 -2.92 -9.05
CA SER A 60 -1.48 -4.26 -9.35
C SER A 60 -1.66 -5.21 -8.16
N PRO A 61 -1.78 -6.54 -8.39
CA PRO A 61 -1.82 -7.52 -7.31
C PRO A 61 -0.64 -7.37 -6.32
N VAL A 62 0.52 -6.95 -6.84
CA VAL A 62 1.73 -6.74 -6.05
C VAL A 62 1.59 -5.56 -5.08
N THR A 63 0.99 -4.45 -5.50
CA THR A 63 0.77 -3.29 -4.60
C THR A 63 -0.34 -3.56 -3.59
N ILE A 64 -1.35 -4.37 -3.93
CA ILE A 64 -2.39 -4.82 -2.98
C ILE A 64 -1.77 -5.71 -1.91
N ALA A 65 -0.98 -6.71 -2.32
CA ALA A 65 -0.29 -7.61 -1.39
C ALA A 65 0.66 -6.83 -0.46
N ALA A 66 1.46 -5.90 -1.01
CA ALA A 66 2.35 -5.04 -0.22
C ALA A 66 1.59 -4.16 0.78
N SER A 67 0.51 -3.51 0.35
CA SER A 67 -0.34 -2.69 1.21
C SER A 67 -0.94 -3.52 2.33
N SER A 68 -1.55 -4.66 2.02
CA SER A 68 -2.16 -5.54 3.02
C SER A 68 -1.14 -6.05 4.04
N CYS A 69 0.04 -6.48 3.59
CA CYS A 69 1.15 -6.86 4.46
C CYS A 69 1.58 -5.72 5.39
N MET A 70 1.71 -4.49 4.85
CA MET A 70 2.02 -3.30 5.65
C MET A 70 0.94 -3.01 6.69
N VAL A 71 -0.34 -3.15 6.32
CA VAL A 71 -1.47 -2.94 7.23
C VAL A 71 -1.46 -3.96 8.38
N ARG A 72 -1.09 -5.22 8.14
CA ARG A 72 -0.92 -6.22 9.22
C ARG A 72 0.15 -5.80 10.24
N LEU A 73 1.25 -5.21 9.78
CA LEU A 73 2.31 -4.70 10.66
C LEU A 73 1.82 -3.51 11.51
N TYR A 74 1.03 -2.61 10.91
CA TYR A 74 0.39 -1.53 11.63
C TYR A 74 -0.68 -2.01 12.62
N GLU A 75 -1.45 -3.04 12.28
CA GLU A 75 -2.40 -3.69 13.21
C GLU A 75 -1.67 -4.19 14.45
N GLU A 76 -0.57 -4.91 14.26
CA GLU A 76 0.21 -5.46 15.36
C GLU A 76 0.81 -4.37 16.25
N ILE A 77 1.34 -3.28 15.66
CA ILE A 77 1.82 -2.11 16.41
C ILE A 77 0.68 -1.46 17.19
N HIS A 78 -0.51 -1.36 16.60
CA HIS A 78 -1.68 -0.79 17.24
C HIS A 78 -2.20 -1.62 18.40
N LEU A 79 -2.24 -2.95 18.24
CA LEU A 79 -2.63 -3.91 19.29
C LEU A 79 -1.68 -3.88 20.49
N HIS A 80 -0.42 -3.50 20.28
CA HIS A 80 0.56 -3.29 21.36
C HIS A 80 0.58 -1.84 21.89
N GLU A 81 -0.43 -1.02 21.55
CA GLU A 81 -0.57 0.38 21.98
C GLU A 81 0.60 1.28 21.60
N ASP A 82 1.41 0.88 20.61
CA ASP A 82 2.63 1.57 20.22
C ASP A 82 2.40 2.55 19.06
N SER A 83 1.19 2.65 18.50
CA SER A 83 0.86 3.61 17.43
C SER A 83 1.22 5.07 17.76
N PRO A 84 0.95 5.59 18.97
CA PRO A 84 1.34 6.96 19.32
C PRO A 84 2.86 7.17 19.39
N ARG A 85 3.67 6.10 19.36
CA ARG A 85 5.14 6.16 19.38
C ARG A 85 5.75 6.22 17.99
N LEU A 86 4.96 5.98 16.95
CA LEU A 86 5.40 6.08 15.57
C LEU A 86 5.83 7.51 15.22
N GLY A 87 6.89 7.64 14.42
CA GLY A 87 7.32 8.93 13.88
C GLY A 87 6.36 9.47 12.82
N SER A 88 6.47 10.77 12.51
CA SER A 88 5.61 11.45 11.51
C SER A 88 5.69 10.84 10.11
N VAL A 89 6.82 10.22 9.74
CA VAL A 89 7.02 9.52 8.46
C VAL A 89 5.99 8.41 8.23
N HIS A 90 5.43 7.83 9.29
CA HIS A 90 4.39 6.81 9.17
C HIS A 90 3.08 7.36 8.60
N GLY A 91 2.81 8.66 8.70
CA GLY A 91 1.68 9.28 8.01
C GLY A 91 1.75 9.12 6.49
N PHE A 92 2.95 9.27 5.92
CA PHE A 92 3.20 9.02 4.50
C PHE A 92 3.01 7.55 4.14
N PHE A 93 3.58 6.61 4.91
CA PHE A 93 3.43 5.18 4.63
C PHE A 93 2.00 4.67 4.78
N LEU A 94 1.25 5.17 5.77
CA LEU A 94 -0.17 4.86 5.96
C LEU A 94 -1.00 5.34 4.77
N MET A 95 -0.68 6.51 4.23
CA MET A 95 -1.33 6.98 3.00
C MET A 95 -0.95 6.15 1.78
N LEU A 96 0.33 5.82 1.64
CA LEU A 96 0.82 4.95 0.57
C LEU A 96 0.09 3.59 0.59
N ALA A 97 -0.12 3.02 1.78
CA ALA A 97 -0.89 1.81 1.97
C ALA A 97 -2.39 1.99 1.66
N ALA A 98 -2.97 3.16 1.91
CA ALA A 98 -4.39 3.42 1.64
C ALA A 98 -4.72 3.40 0.14
N ILE A 99 -3.77 3.73 -0.73
CA ILE A 99 -3.99 3.87 -2.17
C ILE A 99 -4.43 2.57 -2.83
N PRO A 100 -3.69 1.44 -2.72
CA PRO A 100 -4.18 0.17 -3.25
C PRO A 100 -5.55 -0.19 -2.69
N GLN A 101 -5.84 0.12 -1.44
CA GLN A 101 -7.13 -0.18 -0.83
C GLN A 101 -8.27 0.65 -1.45
N ILE A 102 -8.09 1.96 -1.65
CA ILE A 102 -9.11 2.87 -2.20
C ILE A 102 -9.43 2.55 -3.68
N PHE A 103 -8.40 2.22 -4.46
CA PHE A 103 -8.54 2.05 -5.91
C PHE A 103 -8.71 0.58 -6.33
N HIS A 104 -8.47 -0.39 -5.45
CA HIS A 104 -8.74 -1.80 -5.74
C HIS A 104 -10.26 -2.05 -5.81
N ARG A 105 -10.73 -2.35 -7.01
CA ARG A 105 -12.10 -2.78 -7.28
C ARG A 105 -12.16 -4.31 -7.34
N THR A 106 -13.01 -4.91 -6.52
CA THR A 106 -13.30 -6.35 -6.53
C THR A 106 -14.79 -6.57 -6.47
N GLN A 107 -15.28 -7.63 -7.11
CA GLN A 107 -16.68 -8.07 -7.02
C GLN A 107 -16.88 -9.14 -5.94
N VAL A 108 -15.78 -9.62 -5.35
CA VAL A 108 -15.82 -10.64 -4.31
C VAL A 108 -16.08 -9.97 -2.97
N ALA A 109 -17.26 -10.23 -2.39
CA ALA A 109 -17.72 -9.59 -1.15
C ALA A 109 -16.74 -9.74 0.03
N GLU A 110 -16.04 -10.87 0.12
CA GLU A 110 -15.06 -11.06 1.20
C GLU A 110 -13.80 -10.19 1.02
N GLN A 111 -13.33 -10.02 -0.22
CA GLN A 111 -12.20 -9.14 -0.51
C GLN A 111 -12.57 -7.67 -0.32
N GLU A 112 -13.81 -7.29 -0.68
CA GLU A 112 -14.38 -5.97 -0.40
C GLU A 112 -14.37 -5.67 1.11
N ARG A 113 -14.85 -6.62 1.92
CA ARG A 113 -14.89 -6.52 3.38
C ARG A 113 -13.49 -6.41 3.99
N LEU A 114 -12.54 -7.21 3.49
CA LEU A 114 -11.15 -7.13 3.92
C LEU A 114 -10.56 -5.76 3.62
N ARG A 115 -10.72 -5.26 2.39
CA ARG A 115 -10.22 -3.96 1.98
C ARG A 115 -10.79 -2.82 2.82
N GLU A 116 -12.09 -2.85 3.11
CA GLU A 116 -12.74 -1.87 4.00
C GLU A 116 -12.19 -1.93 5.43
N ARG A 117 -11.96 -3.13 5.97
CA ARG A 117 -11.33 -3.31 7.29
C ARG A 117 -9.91 -2.76 7.31
N GLU A 118 -9.13 -3.02 6.26
CA GLU A 118 -7.75 -2.52 6.15
C GLU A 118 -7.71 -1.00 6.06
N LEU A 119 -8.61 -0.39 5.31
CA LEU A 119 -8.74 1.07 5.22
C LEU A 119 -9.19 1.70 6.55
N TRP A 120 -10.12 1.05 7.25
CA TRP A 120 -10.54 1.48 8.59
C TRP A 120 -9.36 1.46 9.57
N LEU A 121 -8.56 0.39 9.57
CA LEU A 121 -7.40 0.26 10.43
C LEU A 121 -6.33 1.32 10.14
N ILE A 122 -6.07 1.63 8.86
CA ILE A 122 -5.19 2.74 8.47
C ILE A 122 -5.66 4.05 9.13
N CYS A 123 -6.96 4.34 9.06
CA CYS A 123 -7.52 5.54 9.67
C CYS A 123 -7.38 5.55 11.19
N GLU A 124 -7.60 4.42 11.88
CA GLU A 124 -7.41 4.31 13.33
C GLU A 124 -5.96 4.60 13.74
N VAL A 125 -4.98 4.05 13.04
CA VAL A 125 -3.57 4.28 13.33
C VAL A 125 -3.18 5.74 13.08
N LEU A 126 -3.70 6.36 12.02
CA LEU A 126 -3.53 7.79 11.75
C LEU A 126 -4.11 8.68 12.85
N ARG A 127 -5.29 8.33 13.39
CA ARG A 127 -5.87 9.03 14.54
C ARG A 127 -5.00 8.88 15.79
N ALA A 128 -4.43 7.72 16.03
CA ALA A 128 -3.50 7.53 17.15
C ALA A 128 -2.19 8.34 17.00
N LEU A 129 -1.74 8.55 15.76
CA LEU A 129 -0.59 9.40 15.40
C LEU A 129 -0.87 10.90 15.57
N HIS A 130 -2.14 11.33 15.57
CA HIS A 130 -2.55 12.73 15.56
C HIS A 130 -1.98 13.56 16.72
N VAL A 131 -1.78 12.94 17.88
CA VAL A 131 -1.23 13.61 19.07
C VAL A 131 0.18 14.16 18.82
N LYS A 132 0.95 13.59 17.89
CA LYS A 132 2.33 14.00 17.59
C LYS A 132 2.54 14.58 16.20
N TYR A 133 1.60 14.33 15.28
CA TYR A 133 1.71 14.75 13.89
C TYR A 133 0.45 15.48 13.47
N GLY A 134 0.51 16.82 13.46
CA GLY A 134 -0.59 17.68 13.02
C GLY A 134 -1.04 17.41 11.58
N GLY A 135 -0.15 16.87 10.74
CA GLY A 135 -0.48 16.48 9.36
C GLY A 135 -1.37 15.23 9.24
N SER A 136 -1.59 14.47 10.32
CA SER A 136 -2.46 13.27 10.29
C SER A 136 -3.90 13.60 9.88
N ASN A 137 -4.43 14.77 10.29
CA ASN A 137 -5.75 15.23 9.85
C ASN A 137 -5.79 15.47 8.35
N MET A 138 -4.74 16.05 7.78
CA MET A 138 -4.62 16.24 6.34
C MET A 138 -4.60 14.88 5.62
N VAL A 139 -3.87 13.90 6.14
CA VAL A 139 -3.86 12.52 5.61
C VAL A 139 -5.27 11.92 5.66
N LEU A 140 -5.95 12.00 6.81
CA LEU A 140 -7.31 11.49 6.99
C LEU A 140 -8.33 12.16 6.05
N GLN A 141 -8.23 13.48 5.88
CA GLN A 141 -9.07 14.24 4.95
C GLN A 141 -8.81 13.82 3.50
N LYS A 142 -7.54 13.65 3.10
CA LYS A 142 -7.19 13.19 1.74
C LYS A 142 -7.68 11.77 1.48
N ILE A 143 -7.51 10.83 2.41
CA ILE A 143 -8.09 9.48 2.30
C ILE A 143 -9.60 9.55 2.12
N SER A 144 -10.29 10.38 2.90
CA SER A 144 -11.75 10.54 2.82
C SER A 144 -12.18 11.12 1.47
N LYS A 145 -11.45 12.12 0.96
CA LYS A 145 -11.70 12.73 -0.35
C LYS A 145 -11.49 11.73 -1.50
N LEU A 146 -10.34 11.05 -1.53
CA LEU A 146 -10.03 10.03 -2.55
C LEU A 146 -11.05 8.89 -2.56
N ARG A 147 -11.55 8.52 -1.38
CA ARG A 147 -12.62 7.52 -1.25
C ARG A 147 -13.93 8.00 -1.88
N ALA A 148 -14.32 9.25 -1.64
CA ALA A 148 -15.52 9.83 -2.24
C ALA A 148 -15.41 9.88 -3.78
N GLU A 149 -14.28 10.37 -4.30
CA GLU A 149 -14.01 10.44 -5.75
C GLU A 149 -14.01 9.04 -6.41
N SER A 150 -13.44 8.04 -5.73
CA SER A 150 -13.47 6.64 -6.18
C SER A 150 -14.88 6.06 -6.21
N ASN A 151 -15.73 6.42 -5.24
CA ASN A 151 -17.13 6.00 -5.19
C ASN A 151 -18.00 6.68 -6.24
N ASP A 152 -17.82 7.99 -6.48
CA ASP A 152 -18.53 8.71 -7.54
C ASP A 152 -18.21 8.11 -8.92
N SER A 153 -16.95 7.68 -9.12
CA SER A 153 -16.53 6.97 -10.32
C SER A 153 -17.16 5.56 -10.44
N ARG A 154 -17.56 4.91 -9.34
CA ARG A 154 -18.29 3.62 -9.38
C ARG A 154 -19.73 3.80 -9.83
N GLU A 155 -20.37 4.90 -9.45
CA GLU A 155 -21.79 5.14 -9.78
C GLU A 155 -22.00 5.64 -11.22
N SER A 156 -20.97 6.24 -11.82
CA SER A 156 -21.03 6.82 -13.18
C SER A 156 -20.79 5.81 -14.32
N GLU A 157 -20.20 4.63 -14.05
CA GLU A 157 -19.96 3.59 -15.06
C GLU A 157 -21.24 2.75 -15.37
N LEU A 158 -22.11 3.26 -16.25
CA LEU A 158 -23.08 2.43 -17.01
C LEU A 158 -22.36 1.63 -18.11
N PRO A 159 -22.80 0.42 -18.48
CA PRO A 159 -21.99 -0.49 -19.29
C PRO A 159 -22.01 -0.13 -20.79
N PRO A 160 -20.85 -0.02 -21.46
CA PRO A 160 -20.78 -0.23 -22.90
C PRO A 160 -20.20 -1.61 -23.21
N ALA A 161 -20.92 -2.36 -24.04
CA ALA A 161 -20.39 -3.50 -24.76
C ALA A 161 -19.63 -3.01 -26.01
N ALA A 162 -18.32 -3.21 -26.05
CA ALA A 162 -17.52 -3.24 -27.29
C ALA A 162 -16.16 -3.92 -27.01
N PRO A 163 -15.61 -4.67 -27.99
CA PRO A 163 -14.48 -5.57 -27.75
C PRO A 163 -13.17 -4.80 -27.62
N ALA A 164 -12.36 -5.20 -26.65
CA ALA A 164 -11.03 -4.65 -26.43
C ALA A 164 -10.09 -5.07 -27.57
N ASN A 165 -9.48 -4.07 -28.22
CA ASN A 165 -8.37 -4.29 -29.13
C ASN A 165 -7.17 -4.84 -28.34
N ASN A 166 -6.60 -5.91 -28.88
CA ASN A 166 -5.43 -6.63 -28.38
C ASN A 166 -4.26 -5.69 -28.07
N LEU A 167 -3.89 -5.60 -26.79
CA LEU A 167 -2.60 -5.10 -26.35
C LEU A 167 -1.79 -6.31 -25.88
N GLU A 168 -0.75 -6.64 -26.64
CA GLU A 168 0.14 -7.76 -26.34
C GLU A 168 0.77 -7.64 -24.94
N PRO A 169 0.96 -8.78 -24.24
CA PRO A 169 1.64 -8.81 -22.96
C PRO A 169 3.13 -8.53 -23.17
N ILE A 170 3.61 -7.37 -22.74
CA ILE A 170 5.03 -7.03 -22.82
C ILE A 170 5.81 -7.91 -21.83
N THR A 171 6.39 -8.97 -22.38
CA THR A 171 7.60 -9.65 -21.92
C THR A 171 8.77 -8.67 -21.89
N GLY A 172 8.97 -8.03 -20.74
CA GLY A 172 10.16 -7.22 -20.43
C GLY A 172 10.58 -7.52 -19.00
N ALA A 173 11.38 -8.58 -18.83
CA ALA A 173 11.88 -9.09 -17.55
C ALA A 173 10.79 -9.24 -16.47
N ILE A 174 10.06 -10.36 -16.49
CA ILE A 174 9.25 -10.80 -15.35
C ILE A 174 10.21 -10.97 -14.17
N VAL A 175 10.38 -9.92 -13.37
CA VAL A 175 10.90 -10.05 -12.03
C VAL A 175 9.89 -10.91 -11.31
N ASP A 176 10.30 -12.10 -10.87
CA ASP A 176 9.48 -12.95 -10.03
C ASP A 176 9.20 -12.21 -8.72
N TYR A 177 8.08 -11.47 -8.69
CA TYR A 177 7.64 -10.67 -7.56
C TYR A 177 7.42 -11.54 -6.33
N ARG A 178 7.27 -12.87 -6.47
CA ARG A 178 7.19 -13.82 -5.35
C ARG A 178 8.47 -13.79 -4.51
N LEU A 179 9.61 -13.46 -5.10
CA LEU A 179 10.87 -13.27 -4.38
C LEU A 179 10.84 -12.06 -3.42
N LEU A 180 9.91 -11.13 -3.61
CA LEU A 180 9.67 -9.98 -2.73
C LEU A 180 8.68 -10.31 -1.60
N PHE A 181 8.01 -11.46 -1.67
CA PHE A 181 7.08 -11.92 -0.63
C PHE A 181 7.45 -13.33 -0.14
N PRO A 182 8.65 -13.53 0.42
CA PRO A 182 9.05 -14.80 1.03
C PRO A 182 8.42 -14.97 2.43
N PHE A 183 7.11 -14.72 2.50
CA PHE A 183 6.31 -14.80 3.71
C PHE A 183 5.33 -15.99 3.61
N PRO A 184 4.96 -16.60 4.73
CA PRO A 184 3.87 -17.57 4.76
C PRO A 184 2.57 -17.01 4.17
N ALA A 185 1.77 -17.84 3.49
CA ALA A 185 0.51 -17.42 2.88
C ALA A 185 -0.51 -16.86 3.91
N ASN A 186 -0.45 -17.33 5.16
CA ASN A 186 -1.29 -16.84 6.24
C ASN A 186 -0.84 -15.48 6.81
N PHE A 187 0.27 -14.89 6.34
CA PHE A 187 0.71 -13.58 6.81
C PHE A 187 -0.25 -12.47 6.36
N SER A 188 -0.69 -12.51 5.11
CA SER A 188 -1.73 -11.62 4.57
C SER A 188 -2.57 -12.38 3.54
N PRO A 189 -3.92 -12.27 3.60
CA PRO A 189 -4.80 -12.92 2.63
C PRO A 189 -4.55 -12.49 1.17
N ASN A 190 -3.97 -11.30 0.96
CA ASN A 190 -3.73 -10.76 -0.37
C ASN A 190 -2.41 -11.25 -0.99
N ILE A 191 -1.58 -12.02 -0.27
CA ILE A 191 -0.41 -12.69 -0.86
C ILE A 191 -0.84 -13.72 -1.89
N ASP A 192 -2.00 -14.36 -1.71
CA ASP A 192 -2.52 -15.37 -2.64
C ASP A 192 -2.86 -14.77 -4.02
N LEU A 193 -3.13 -13.47 -4.11
CA LEU A 193 -3.34 -12.77 -5.38
C LEU A 193 -2.12 -12.86 -6.31
N LEU A 194 -0.92 -13.04 -5.75
CA LEU A 194 0.31 -13.22 -6.51
C LEU A 194 0.38 -14.57 -7.23
N ASN A 195 -0.38 -15.57 -6.77
CA ASN A 195 -0.41 -16.90 -7.38
C ASN A 195 -1.38 -16.96 -8.56
N HIS A 196 -2.51 -16.24 -8.48
CA HIS A 196 -3.55 -16.23 -9.51
C HIS A 196 -3.21 -15.36 -10.73
N HIS A 197 -2.27 -14.43 -10.62
CA HIS A 197 -1.88 -13.56 -11.74
C HIS A 197 -1.16 -14.31 -12.89
N ILE A 198 -0.69 -15.55 -12.65
CA ILE A 198 0.03 -16.36 -13.64
C ILE A 198 -0.93 -17.25 -14.45
N GLU A 199 -2.11 -17.57 -13.92
CA GLU A 199 -3.08 -18.46 -14.54
C GLU A 199 -4.33 -17.68 -14.96
N GLY A 200 -4.19 -16.95 -16.07
CA GLY A 200 -5.26 -16.45 -16.92
C GLY A 200 -6.48 -15.84 -16.23
N ASP A 201 -6.53 -14.51 -16.16
CA ASP A 201 -7.80 -13.82 -16.37
C ASP A 201 -7.61 -12.37 -16.78
N ASP A 202 -8.29 -12.00 -17.87
CA ASP A 202 -8.62 -10.65 -18.29
C ASP A 202 -9.64 -10.05 -17.31
N THR A 203 -9.33 -10.03 -16.01
CA THR A 203 -10.18 -9.37 -15.03
C THR A 203 -10.04 -7.87 -15.25
N ARG A 204 -10.95 -7.31 -16.06
CA ARG A 204 -11.25 -5.89 -16.29
C ARG A 204 -10.40 -4.94 -15.44
N ARG A 205 -9.36 -4.38 -16.08
CA ARG A 205 -8.61 -3.21 -15.62
C ARG A 205 -9.55 -2.00 -15.53
N ASN A 206 -10.30 -1.88 -14.43
CA ASN A 206 -11.21 -0.76 -14.21
C ASN A 206 -10.83 0.00 -12.95
N GLY A 207 -10.51 1.28 -13.13
CA GLY A 207 -10.00 2.18 -12.09
C GLY A 207 -8.66 2.76 -12.52
N ALA A 208 -8.68 3.73 -13.44
CA ALA A 208 -7.51 4.57 -13.65
C ALA A 208 -7.29 5.37 -12.36
N MET A 209 -6.23 5.06 -11.62
CA MET A 209 -5.77 5.96 -10.57
C MET A 209 -5.34 7.26 -11.25
N ASP A 210 -5.95 8.39 -10.90
CA ASP A 210 -5.42 9.69 -11.29
C ASP A 210 -4.13 9.93 -10.50
N PHE A 211 -3.02 9.49 -11.09
CA PHE A 211 -1.70 9.62 -10.49
C PHE A 211 -1.30 11.08 -10.31
N LEU A 212 -1.88 12.02 -11.08
CA LEU A 212 -1.68 13.46 -10.87
C LEU A 212 -2.37 13.94 -9.60
N ALA A 213 -3.51 13.36 -9.23
CA ALA A 213 -4.14 13.60 -7.93
C ALA A 213 -3.27 13.07 -6.78
N PHE A 214 -2.62 11.92 -6.97
CA PHE A 214 -1.65 11.35 -6.01
C PHE A 214 -0.35 12.17 -5.91
N GLU A 215 0.26 12.60 -7.01
CA GLU A 215 1.47 13.43 -6.99
C GLU A 215 1.20 14.85 -6.52
N SER A 216 0.10 15.48 -6.96
CA SER A 216 -0.33 16.76 -6.38
C SER A 216 -0.53 16.62 -4.88
N SER A 217 -0.99 15.45 -4.41
CA SER A 217 -1.10 15.18 -2.98
C SER A 217 0.26 15.03 -2.29
N LEU A 218 1.21 14.31 -2.90
CA LEU A 218 2.57 14.07 -2.39
C LEU A 218 3.44 15.34 -2.36
N ILE A 219 3.37 16.15 -3.42
CA ILE A 219 4.18 17.36 -3.60
C ILE A 219 3.71 18.47 -2.65
N ASP A 220 2.38 18.61 -2.45
CA ASP A 220 1.77 19.46 -1.41
C ASP A 220 2.44 19.26 -0.04
N TRP A 221 2.73 18.01 0.35
CA TRP A 221 3.25 17.71 1.67
C TRP A 221 4.73 18.04 1.86
N SER A 222 5.49 18.14 0.76
CA SER A 222 6.90 18.55 0.79
C SER A 222 7.08 20.06 0.88
N ALA A 223 6.08 20.83 0.47
CA ALA A 223 6.12 22.29 0.40
C ALA A 223 5.74 22.98 1.72
N ASP A 224 4.93 22.35 2.56
CA ASP A 224 4.51 22.92 3.86
C ASP A 224 5.58 22.82 4.98
N GLY A 225 6.78 22.35 4.63
CA GLY A 225 7.95 22.33 5.50
C GLY A 225 8.81 23.60 5.45
N SER A 226 8.34 24.71 4.86
CA SER A 226 9.05 25.98 5.00
C SER A 226 8.96 26.45 6.45
N PHE A 227 10.02 26.21 7.21
CA PHE A 227 10.35 26.96 8.41
C PHE A 227 10.34 28.46 8.10
N TYR A 228 9.19 29.11 8.23
CA TYR A 228 9.15 30.52 8.58
C TYR A 228 9.15 30.59 10.09
N GLY A 229 10.32 30.94 10.63
CA GLY A 229 10.45 31.32 12.02
C GLY A 229 9.65 32.59 12.29
N SER A 230 9.00 32.62 13.44
CA SER A 230 8.80 33.84 14.21
C SER A 230 8.38 33.47 15.64
N ASP A 231 9.23 33.91 16.56
CA ASP A 231 8.92 34.40 17.91
C ASP A 231 8.63 33.38 19.02
N PHE A 232 9.70 33.08 19.78
CA PHE A 232 9.60 32.72 21.20
C PHE A 232 9.65 34.01 22.04
N PRO A 233 8.73 34.20 23.00
CA PRO A 233 8.95 35.08 24.14
C PRO A 233 9.90 34.46 25.17
#